data_AF-A0A1H1RWW7-F1
#
_entry.id   AF-A0A1H1RWW7-F1
#
_cell.length_a   1.000
_cell.length_b   1.000
_cell.length_c   1.000
_cell.angle_alpha   90.00
_cell.angle_beta   90.00
_cell.angle_gamma   90.00
#
_symmetry.space_group_name_H-M   'P 1'
#
loop_
_entity.id
_entity.type
_entity.pdbx_description
1 polymer ?
#
loop_
_entity_poly.entity_id
_entity_poly.type
_entity_poly.pdbx_seq_one_letter_code
_entity_poly.pdbx_strand_id
1 'polypeptide(L)'
;MMAHSLIDSDDSHAARVGFIVSKAVGNAVVRNRVKRRLREIMRVRLDSLAPGALFVVRALPQAAEAEFAQLESEVTMLMDKAQKKLESRGRRT
;
A
#
# COMPACT_ATOMS: atom_id res chain seq x y z
N MET A 1 -5.15 7.65 7.60
CA MET A 1 -6.13 7.64 6.50
C MET A 1 -6.04 6.38 5.63
N MET A 2 -5.13 5.46 5.92
CA MET A 2 -4.99 4.17 5.22
C MET A 2 -4.70 3.03 6.20
N ALA A 3 -5.03 1.82 5.78
CA ALA A 3 -4.61 0.60 6.46
C ALA A 3 -3.84 -0.29 5.47
N HIS A 4 -2.91 -1.11 5.97
CA HIS A 4 -2.17 -2.03 5.13
C HIS A 4 -2.15 -3.46 5.68
N SER A 5 -1.98 -4.42 4.77
CA SER A 5 -1.66 -5.80 5.09
C SER A 5 -0.52 -6.28 4.21
N LEU A 6 0.37 -7.09 4.77
CA LEU A 6 1.33 -7.89 4.02
C LEU A 6 0.96 -9.36 4.15
N ILE A 7 0.89 -10.03 3.02
CA ILE A 7 0.74 -11.48 2.94
C ILE A 7 2.02 -12.00 2.32
N ASP A 8 2.58 -13.02 2.97
CA ASP A 8 3.69 -13.78 2.44
C ASP A 8 3.15 -14.72 1.38
N SER A 9 3.76 -14.73 0.21
CA SER A 9 3.34 -15.55 -0.92
C SER A 9 4.58 -15.98 -1.66
N ASP A 10 4.51 -17.18 -2.23
CA ASP A 10 5.57 -17.85 -2.98
C ASP A 10 6.61 -16.90 -3.62
N ASP A 11 7.88 -17.02 -3.17
CA ASP A 11 9.03 -16.19 -3.57
C ASP A 11 9.34 -16.24 -5.07
N SER A 12 8.68 -17.13 -5.81
CA SER A 12 8.77 -17.26 -7.26
C SER A 12 8.20 -16.07 -8.05
N HIS A 13 7.55 -15.10 -7.39
CA HIS A 13 6.87 -13.97 -8.05
C HIS A 13 7.44 -12.61 -7.62
N ALA A 14 7.35 -11.62 -8.52
CA ALA A 14 7.64 -10.23 -8.17
C ALA A 14 6.67 -9.71 -7.10
N ALA A 15 7.14 -8.76 -6.28
CA ALA A 15 6.30 -8.08 -5.31
C ALA A 15 5.08 -7.43 -5.99
N ARG A 16 3.92 -7.55 -5.36
CA ARG A 16 2.66 -7.00 -5.90
C ARG A 16 2.02 -6.06 -4.90
N VAL A 17 1.44 -4.98 -5.43
CA VAL A 17 0.65 -4.03 -4.63
C VAL A 17 -0.81 -4.01 -5.07
N GLY A 18 -1.72 -4.15 -4.11
CA GLY A 18 -3.17 -4.05 -4.30
C GLY A 18 -3.73 -2.79 -3.65
N PHE A 19 -4.69 -2.13 -4.31
CA PHE A 19 -5.36 -0.93 -3.79
C PHE A 19 -6.87 -1.15 -3.60
N ILE A 20 -7.32 -1.11 -2.35
CA ILE A 20 -8.73 -1.18 -1.98
C ILE A 20 -9.22 0.24 -1.72
N VAL A 21 -10.13 0.72 -2.58
CA VAL A 21 -10.77 2.04 -2.44
C VAL A 21 -12.29 1.84 -2.45
N SER A 22 -12.90 1.93 -1.27
CA SER A 22 -14.31 1.64 -1.07
C SER A 22 -15.22 2.76 -1.59
N LYS A 23 -16.54 2.48 -1.69
CA LYS A 23 -17.55 3.48 -2.06
C LYS A 23 -17.59 4.67 -1.07
N ALA A 24 -17.20 4.46 0.18
CA ALA A 24 -17.18 5.50 1.21
C ALA A 24 -16.12 6.60 0.95
N VAL A 25 -15.15 6.35 0.07
CA VAL A 25 -14.16 7.37 -0.35
C VAL A 25 -14.76 8.39 -1.32
N GLY A 26 -15.85 8.04 -2.01
CA GLY A 26 -16.54 8.96 -2.92
C GLY A 26 -16.94 8.32 -4.24
N ASN A 27 -17.28 9.16 -5.20
CA ASN A 27 -17.69 8.74 -6.54
C ASN A 27 -16.56 8.07 -7.33
N ALA A 28 -16.87 7.54 -8.52
CA ALA A 28 -15.87 6.84 -9.36
C ALA A 28 -14.65 7.71 -9.69
N VAL A 29 -14.85 9.01 -9.95
CA VAL A 29 -13.78 9.95 -10.31
C VAL A 29 -12.82 10.16 -9.12
N VAL A 30 -13.35 10.41 -7.93
CA VAL A 30 -12.56 10.57 -6.70
C VAL A 30 -11.79 9.28 -6.39
N ARG A 31 -12.46 8.12 -6.44
CA ARG A 31 -11.80 6.82 -6.19
C ARG A 31 -10.68 6.52 -7.20
N ASN A 32 -10.90 6.83 -8.48
CA ASN A 32 -9.88 6.64 -9.52
C ASN A 32 -8.71 7.61 -9.37
N ARG A 33 -8.97 8.86 -8.94
CA ARG A 33 -7.92 9.83 -8.61
C ARG A 33 -7.05 9.31 -7.47
N VAL A 34 -7.66 8.84 -6.38
CA VAL A 34 -6.93 8.24 -5.24
C VAL A 34 -6.13 7.02 -5.70
N LYS A 35 -6.73 6.07 -6.42
CA LYS A 35 -6.01 4.90 -6.97
C LYS A 35 -4.82 5.29 -7.86
N ARG A 36 -4.95 6.34 -8.68
CA ARG A 36 -3.86 6.82 -9.54
C ARG A 36 -2.73 7.43 -8.72
N ARG A 37 -3.05 8.27 -7.73
CA ARG A 37 -2.05 8.85 -6.81
C ARG A 37 -1.29 7.76 -6.05
N LEU A 38 -2.00 6.77 -5.51
CA LEU A 38 -1.37 5.66 -4.78
C LEU A 38 -0.49 4.79 -5.67
N ARG A 39 -0.90 4.51 -6.91
CA ARG A 39 -0.06 3.80 -7.89
C ARG A 39 1.23 4.54 -8.19
N GLU A 40 1.15 5.86 -8.36
CA GLU A 40 2.33 6.68 -8.64
C GLU A 40 3.33 6.64 -7.48
N ILE A 41 2.84 6.81 -6.25
CA ILE A 41 3.66 6.73 -5.03
C ILE A 41 4.36 5.36 -4.93
N MET A 42 3.64 4.29 -5.20
CA MET A 42 4.17 2.92 -5.10
C MET A 42 5.06 2.53 -6.28
N ARG A 43 4.92 3.16 -7.45
CA ARG A 43 5.67 2.80 -8.66
C ARG A 43 7.18 2.81 -8.43
N VAL A 44 7.68 3.83 -7.74
CA VAL A 44 9.11 4.00 -7.46
C VAL A 44 9.59 3.24 -6.21
N ARG A 45 8.67 2.59 -5.49
CA ARG A 45 8.93 1.90 -4.22
C ARG A 45 8.66 0.40 -4.30
N LEU A 46 8.15 -0.12 -5.41
CA LEU A 46 7.79 -1.52 -5.53
C LEU A 46 9.00 -2.44 -5.35
N ASP A 47 10.16 -2.01 -5.88
CA ASP A 47 11.41 -2.78 -5.85
C ASP A 47 12.05 -2.86 -4.45
N SER A 48 11.57 -2.06 -3.47
CA SER A 48 12.02 -2.17 -2.09
C SER A 48 11.27 -3.24 -1.29
N LEU A 49 10.17 -3.77 -1.83
CA LEU A 49 9.48 -4.90 -1.22
C LEU A 49 10.23 -6.19 -1.49
N ALA A 50 10.20 -7.11 -0.53
CA ALA A 50 10.75 -8.45 -0.72
C ALA A 50 10.06 -9.15 -1.92
N PRO A 51 10.78 -10.00 -2.67
CA PRO A 51 10.16 -10.93 -3.62
C PRO A 51 9.00 -11.69 -2.95
N GLY A 52 7.99 -12.07 -3.73
CA GLY A 52 6.79 -12.76 -3.23
C GLY A 52 5.82 -11.89 -2.43
N ALA A 53 6.24 -10.74 -1.89
CA ALA A 53 5.42 -9.95 -0.98
C ALA A 53 4.15 -9.40 -1.65
N LEU A 54 3.03 -9.54 -0.95
CA LEU A 54 1.76 -8.92 -1.32
C LEU A 54 1.42 -7.76 -0.39
N PHE A 55 1.56 -6.52 -0.85
CA PHE A 55 1.22 -5.32 -0.11
C PHE A 55 -0.15 -4.79 -0.49
N VAL A 56 -1.09 -4.76 0.45
CA VAL A 56 -2.45 -4.25 0.19
C VAL A 56 -2.64 -2.94 0.93
N VAL A 57 -2.99 -1.87 0.21
CA VAL A 57 -3.33 -0.56 0.77
C VAL A 57 -4.84 -0.35 0.69
N ARG A 58 -5.47 -0.13 1.84
CA ARG A 58 -6.87 0.26 1.96
C ARG A 58 -6.97 1.76 2.21
N ALA A 59 -7.55 2.49 1.27
CA ALA A 59 -7.89 3.90 1.46
C ALA A 59 -9.14 4.05 2.33
N LEU A 60 -9.06 4.87 3.36
CA LEU A 60 -10.21 5.31 4.17
C LEU A 60 -10.81 6.59 3.57
N PRO A 61 -12.05 6.98 3.97
CA PRO A 61 -12.74 8.13 3.37
C PRO A 61 -11.91 9.43 3.33
N GLN A 62 -11.08 9.67 4.36
CA GLN A 62 -10.21 10.85 4.46
C GLN A 62 -9.19 10.97 3.31
N ALA A 63 -8.85 9.87 2.62
CA ALA A 63 -7.93 9.89 1.47
C ALA A 63 -8.49 10.64 0.25
N ALA A 64 -9.80 10.92 0.21
CA ALA A 64 -10.44 11.68 -0.86
C ALA A 64 -9.97 13.13 -0.92
N GLU A 65 -9.77 13.74 0.25
CA GLU A 65 -9.44 15.15 0.43
C GLU A 65 -7.95 15.37 0.76
N ALA A 66 -7.22 14.30 1.05
CA ALA A 66 -5.81 14.38 1.37
C ALA A 66 -4.95 14.88 0.20
N GLU A 67 -3.97 15.71 0.55
CA GLU A 67 -2.96 16.18 -0.37
C GLU A 67 -2.01 15.06 -0.78
N PHE A 68 -1.42 15.16 -1.96
CA PHE A 68 -0.53 14.12 -2.49
C PHE A 68 0.63 13.80 -1.54
N ALA A 69 1.28 14.83 -0.99
CA ALA A 69 2.38 14.69 -0.03
C ALA A 69 1.95 13.96 1.26
N GLN A 70 0.71 14.16 1.71
CA GLN A 70 0.17 13.45 2.87
C GLN A 70 -0.04 11.96 2.56
N LEU A 71 -0.59 11.66 1.38
CA LEU A 71 -0.74 10.27 0.90
C LEU A 71 0.63 9.58 0.79
N GLU A 72 1.64 10.28 0.26
CA GLU A 72 2.99 9.76 0.11
C GLU A 72 3.66 9.48 1.45
N SER A 73 3.60 10.42 2.38
CA SER A 73 4.16 10.27 3.72
C SER A 73 3.51 9.10 4.46
N GLU A 74 2.18 8.98 4.38
CA GLU A 74 1.46 7.90 5.02
C GLU A 74 1.80 6.54 4.40
N VAL A 75 1.82 6.41 3.07
CA VAL A 75 2.20 5.17 2.39
C VAL A 75 3.62 4.75 2.77
N THR A 76 4.56 5.69 2.80
CA THR A 76 5.96 5.41 3.19
C THR A 76 6.04 4.87 4.61
N MET A 77 5.37 5.51 5.58
CA MET A 77 5.32 5.02 6.96
C MET A 77 4.70 3.62 7.07
N LEU A 78 3.68 3.32 6.26
CA LEU A 78 3.05 2.01 6.26
C LEU A 78 3.96 0.94 5.66
N MET A 79 4.71 1.26 4.59
CA MET A 79 5.69 0.35 4.00
C MET A 79 6.78 -0.04 5.01
N ASP A 80 7.38 0.94 5.70
CA ASP A 80 8.43 0.68 6.69
C ASP A 80 7.94 -0.23 7.82
N LYS A 81 6.71 0.02 8.30
CA LYS A 81 6.06 -0.82 9.32
C LYS A 81 5.82 -2.24 8.81
N ALA A 82 5.45 -2.35 7.54
CA ALA A 82 5.17 -3.62 6.91
C ALA A 82 6.45 -4.46 6.76
N GLN A 83 7.53 -3.88 6.26
CA GLN A 83 8.84 -4.54 6.14
C GLN A 83 9.36 -5.02 7.50
N LYS A 84 9.32 -4.18 8.54
CA LYS A 84 9.70 -4.59 9.92
C LYS A 84 8.86 -5.75 10.44
N LYS A 85 7.58 -5.81 10.06
CA LYS A 85 6.68 -6.91 10.42
C LYS A 85 7.03 -8.21 9.68
N LEU A 86 7.52 -8.12 8.45
CA LEU A 86 7.99 -9.27 7.69
C LEU A 86 9.29 -9.83 8.29
N GLU A 87 10.27 -8.97 8.57
CA GLU A 87 11.54 -9.35 9.20
C GLU A 87 11.38 -10.00 10.58
N SER A 88 10.43 -9.51 11.38
CA SER A 88 10.13 -10.10 12.70
C SER A 88 9.37 -11.42 12.62
N ARG A 89 8.68 -11.70 11.50
CA ARG A 89 8.04 -13.00 11.24
C ARG A 89 9.03 -14.03 10.69
N GLY A 90 9.93 -13.64 9.79
CA GLY A 90 10.96 -14.52 9.23
C GLY A 90 11.98 -15.03 10.26
N ARG A 91 12.14 -14.34 11.41
CA ARG A 91 12.95 -14.81 12.54
C ARG A 91 12.30 -15.89 13.43
N ARG A 92 11.05 -16.31 13.14
CA ARG A 92 10.30 -17.30 13.94
C ARG A 92 10.28 -18.71 13.35
N THR A 93 10.96 -18.93 12.24
CA THR A 93 11.23 -20.24 11.62
C THR A 93 12.71 -20.51 11.69
#